data_AF-A0A158P8J7-F1
#
_entry.id   AF-A0A158P8J7-F1
#
_cell.length_a   1.000
_cell.length_b   1.000
_cell.length_c   1.000
_cell.angle_alpha   90.00
_cell.angle_beta   90.00
_cell.angle_gamma   90.00
#
_symmetry.space_group_name_H-M   'P 1'
#
loop_
_entity.id
_entity.type
_entity.pdbx_description
1 polymer ?
#
loop_
_entity_poly.entity_id
_entity_poly.type
_entity_poly.pdbx_seq_one_letter_code
_entity_poly.pdbx_strand_id
1 'polypeptide(L)'
;MTDDVSVSIWQCSQSATMQVLGVFDGLCYSSSRDEKADWQRAQRKCLDRGATLPMKITEIARRGVRSALATASLHSDYYWIGASSSLTNWRWADGSVVDEDEADWSTTAILPSNHAEAIVLARVVDWRWIPSVQKVWNSFLCQSSQFKSKRGKVEPKSCTFPGVDAAGRVSFTSQNLLIGTYAIYSCENGYELDGLAERRCEGSALWSGTIPKCRKRKCGHVEEWNSGGKIHLVNGSTEFDSEIEYVCPNGWKLIGVERRRCQEDGSWSGSAPFCKVVDCGAPPTISNGRVFTLMTTFGSQANYSCLDGYRLIGHDIVTCGAKGIWEPAIPVCYGKFLGYKINL
;
A
#
# COMPACT_ATOMS: atom_id res chain seq x y z
N MET A 1 8.46 -18.76 -54.19
CA MET A 1 8.27 -17.30 -54.28
C MET A 1 7.10 -16.96 -53.40
N THR A 2 7.38 -16.51 -52.17
CA THR A 2 6.36 -16.00 -51.25
C THR A 2 6.77 -14.58 -50.94
N ASP A 3 5.91 -13.64 -51.30
CA ASP A 3 6.21 -12.22 -51.38
C ASP A 3 6.64 -11.63 -50.04
N ASP A 4 7.70 -10.85 -50.15
CA ASP A 4 8.36 -10.02 -49.17
C ASP A 4 7.38 -8.95 -48.67
N VAL A 5 6.87 -9.08 -47.44
CA VAL A 5 6.13 -8.00 -46.76
C VAL A 5 7.15 -6.99 -46.20
N SER A 6 7.94 -6.39 -47.09
CA SER A 6 8.75 -5.22 -46.79
C SER A 6 7.88 -3.97 -47.02
N VAL A 7 7.05 -3.59 -46.06
CA VAL A 7 6.41 -2.26 -46.10
C VAL A 7 7.50 -1.24 -45.76
N SER A 8 7.84 -0.43 -46.76
CA SER A 8 9.04 0.40 -46.81
C SER A 8 9.23 1.36 -45.62
N ILE A 9 10.37 1.22 -44.93
CA ILE A 9 10.90 2.07 -43.84
C ILE A 9 10.89 3.59 -44.17
N TRP A 10 10.83 3.96 -45.44
CA TRP A 10 10.82 5.34 -45.94
C TRP A 10 9.57 6.17 -45.57
N GLN A 11 8.50 5.52 -45.12
CA GLN A 11 7.23 6.18 -44.78
C GLN A 11 7.22 6.83 -43.39
N CYS A 12 8.13 6.43 -42.50
CA CYS A 12 8.23 6.97 -41.15
C CYS A 12 9.16 8.19 -41.07
N SER A 13 8.83 9.13 -40.18
CA SER A 13 9.73 10.24 -39.84
C SER A 13 11.06 9.67 -39.31
N GLN A 14 12.19 10.16 -39.84
CA GLN A 14 13.51 9.72 -39.42
C GLN A 14 14.13 10.74 -38.47
N SER A 15 14.75 10.24 -37.40
CA SER A 15 15.46 11.04 -36.40
C SER A 15 16.83 10.42 -36.16
N ALA A 16 17.88 11.24 -36.01
CA ALA A 16 19.23 10.75 -35.78
C ALA A 16 19.37 9.93 -34.47
N THR A 17 18.51 10.20 -33.50
CA THR A 17 18.51 9.56 -32.17
C THR A 17 17.57 8.35 -32.07
N MET A 18 16.76 8.11 -33.10
CA MET A 18 15.82 7.00 -33.17
C MET A 18 16.19 6.04 -34.30
N GLN A 19 15.89 4.77 -34.12
CA GLN A 19 15.95 3.75 -35.16
C GLN A 19 14.52 3.39 -35.54
N VAL A 20 14.18 3.51 -36.83
CA VAL A 20 12.86 3.08 -37.32
C VAL A 20 12.84 1.54 -37.32
N LEU A 21 11.85 0.97 -36.64
CA LEU A 21 11.62 -0.48 -36.58
C LEU A 21 10.75 -0.95 -37.74
N GLY A 22 9.76 -0.15 -38.14
CA GLY A 22 8.87 -0.46 -39.25
C GLY A 22 7.50 0.19 -39.12
N VAL A 23 6.63 -0.13 -40.07
CA VAL A 23 5.20 0.20 -40.01
C VAL A 23 4.45 -1.08 -39.68
N PHE A 24 3.71 -1.08 -38.58
CA PHE A 24 2.88 -2.20 -38.19
C PHE A 24 1.48 -1.68 -37.86
N ASP A 25 0.47 -2.33 -38.44
CA ASP A 25 -0.94 -1.96 -38.27
C ASP A 25 -1.23 -0.47 -38.51
N GLY A 26 -0.60 0.09 -39.56
CA GLY A 26 -0.77 1.50 -39.94
C GLY A 26 -0.09 2.51 -39.01
N LEU A 27 0.78 2.08 -38.08
CA LEU A 27 1.55 2.98 -37.23
C LEU A 27 3.05 2.80 -37.43
N CYS A 28 3.78 3.91 -37.40
CA CYS A 28 5.23 3.92 -37.44
C CYS A 28 5.81 3.65 -36.05
N TYR A 29 6.65 2.62 -35.93
CA TYR A 29 7.35 2.28 -34.70
C TYR A 29 8.85 2.59 -34.82
N SER A 30 9.41 3.14 -33.76
CA SER A 30 10.84 3.43 -33.65
C SER A 30 11.35 3.18 -32.24
N SER A 31 12.63 2.83 -32.10
CA SER A 31 13.32 2.64 -30.83
C SER A 31 14.37 3.71 -30.61
N SER A 32 14.63 4.08 -29.35
CA SER A 32 15.77 4.92 -29.03
C SER A 32 17.08 4.15 -29.28
N ARG A 33 18.08 4.82 -29.89
CA ARG A 33 19.38 4.20 -30.19
C ARG A 33 20.22 4.07 -28.90
N ASP A 34 20.85 5.16 -28.51
CA ASP A 34 21.75 5.21 -27.33
C ASP A 34 21.12 5.95 -26.14
N GLU A 35 19.90 6.47 -26.34
CA GLU A 35 19.23 7.33 -25.39
C GLU A 35 18.36 6.51 -24.43
N LYS A 36 18.63 6.67 -23.13
CA LYS A 36 17.79 6.13 -22.04
C LYS A 36 17.06 7.26 -21.32
N ALA A 37 15.97 6.93 -20.65
CA ALA A 37 15.16 7.87 -19.89
C ALA A 37 14.33 7.14 -18.82
N ASP A 38 13.97 7.87 -17.76
CA ASP A 38 12.81 7.51 -16.94
C ASP A 38 11.52 7.56 -17.78
N TRP A 39 10.46 6.90 -17.31
CA TRP A 39 9.24 6.73 -18.12
C TRP A 39 8.61 8.07 -18.56
N GLN A 40 8.60 9.08 -17.68
CA GLN A 40 8.05 10.39 -18.01
C GLN A 40 8.91 11.15 -19.02
N ARG A 41 10.24 11.06 -18.89
CA ARG A 41 11.18 11.65 -19.85
C ARG A 41 11.11 10.95 -21.20
N ALA A 42 10.93 9.63 -21.24
CA ALA A 42 10.74 8.87 -22.46
C ALA A 42 9.48 9.32 -23.22
N GLN A 43 8.36 9.46 -22.50
CA GLN A 43 7.11 10.00 -23.03
C GLN A 43 7.32 11.39 -23.67
N ARG A 44 8.01 12.29 -22.96
CA ARG A 44 8.32 13.64 -23.47
C ARG A 44 9.14 13.59 -24.76
N LYS A 45 10.17 12.73 -24.81
CA LYS A 45 11.02 12.57 -25.99
C LYS A 45 10.24 12.08 -27.20
N CYS A 46 9.28 11.16 -27.03
CA CYS A 46 8.40 10.77 -28.13
C CYS A 46 7.53 11.94 -28.59
N LEU A 47 6.98 12.73 -27.66
CA LEU A 47 6.12 13.87 -27.98
C LEU A 47 6.83 14.98 -28.74
N ASP A 48 8.07 15.31 -28.36
CA ASP A 48 8.90 16.29 -29.06
C ASP A 48 9.09 15.94 -30.55
N ARG A 49 8.82 14.68 -30.92
CA ARG A 49 8.92 14.13 -32.28
C ARG A 49 7.55 13.91 -32.95
N GLY A 50 6.45 14.40 -32.36
CA GLY A 50 5.09 14.15 -32.88
C GLY A 50 4.66 12.68 -32.76
N ALA A 51 5.15 11.99 -31.73
CA ALA A 51 4.88 10.59 -31.45
C ALA A 51 4.45 10.39 -29.98
N THR A 52 4.09 9.17 -29.62
CA THR A 52 3.78 8.76 -28.23
C THR A 52 4.59 7.53 -27.89
N LEU A 53 4.77 7.18 -26.60
CA LEU A 53 5.14 5.79 -26.30
C LEU A 53 4.05 4.84 -26.84
N PRO A 54 4.39 3.62 -27.30
CA PRO A 54 3.41 2.67 -27.78
C PRO A 54 2.25 2.42 -26.83
N MET A 55 1.03 2.62 -27.30
CA MET A 55 -0.21 2.37 -26.58
C MET A 55 -1.16 1.59 -27.48
N LYS A 56 -2.03 0.76 -26.89
CA LYS A 56 -3.04 -0.03 -27.61
C LYS A 56 -2.40 -0.84 -28.75
N ILE A 57 -1.31 -1.54 -28.43
CA ILE A 57 -0.50 -2.26 -29.41
C ILE A 57 -1.25 -3.55 -29.81
N THR A 58 -1.79 -3.58 -31.02
CA THR A 58 -2.52 -4.74 -31.55
C THR A 58 -1.63 -5.96 -31.67
N GLU A 59 -2.20 -7.16 -31.76
CA GLU A 59 -1.42 -8.40 -31.87
C GLU A 59 -0.48 -8.38 -33.09
N ILE A 60 -0.95 -7.84 -34.22
CA ILE A 60 -0.16 -7.66 -35.45
C ILE A 60 1.02 -6.72 -35.19
N ALA A 61 0.76 -5.57 -34.57
CA ALA A 61 1.81 -4.61 -34.23
C ALA A 61 2.84 -5.19 -33.26
N ARG A 62 2.38 -5.92 -32.22
CA ARG A 62 3.25 -6.61 -31.27
C ARG A 62 4.19 -7.58 -31.99
N ARG A 63 3.67 -8.47 -32.83
CA ARG A 63 4.48 -9.43 -33.59
C ARG A 63 5.53 -8.75 -34.47
N GLY A 64 5.14 -7.68 -35.16
CA GLY A 64 6.05 -6.88 -35.98
C GLY A 64 7.17 -6.23 -35.17
N VAL A 65 6.82 -5.55 -34.08
CA VAL A 65 7.77 -4.91 -33.17
C VAL A 65 8.75 -5.93 -32.56
N ARG A 66 8.27 -7.11 -32.13
CA ARG A 66 9.12 -8.18 -31.61
C ARG A 66 10.17 -8.63 -32.63
N SER A 67 9.73 -8.91 -33.85
CA SER A 67 10.60 -9.34 -34.95
C SER A 67 11.66 -8.28 -35.27
N ALA A 68 11.26 -7.01 -35.34
CA ALA A 68 12.17 -5.90 -35.60
C ALA A 68 13.19 -5.69 -34.47
N LEU A 69 12.77 -5.81 -33.20
CA LEU A 69 13.68 -5.68 -32.05
C LEU A 69 14.66 -6.86 -31.96
N ALA A 70 14.22 -8.08 -32.29
CA ALA A 70 15.07 -9.26 -32.30
C ALA A 70 16.16 -9.21 -33.38
N THR A 71 15.93 -8.46 -34.45
CA THR A 71 16.85 -8.34 -35.60
C THR A 71 17.62 -7.01 -35.63
N ALA A 72 17.35 -6.10 -34.68
CA ALA A 72 18.02 -4.81 -34.61
C ALA A 72 19.50 -4.97 -34.20
N SER A 73 20.40 -4.34 -34.96
CA SER A 73 21.86 -4.36 -34.71
C SER A 73 22.28 -3.60 -33.45
N LEU A 74 21.47 -2.65 -32.99
CA LEU A 74 21.60 -1.91 -31.74
C LEU A 74 20.34 -2.18 -30.91
N HIS A 75 20.43 -3.09 -29.94
CA HIS A 75 19.30 -3.44 -29.08
C HIS A 75 19.61 -3.21 -27.60
N SER A 76 18.66 -2.64 -26.89
CA SER A 76 18.62 -2.60 -25.42
C SER A 76 17.84 -3.79 -24.89
N ASP A 77 18.07 -4.19 -23.64
CA ASP A 77 17.32 -5.28 -23.01
C ASP A 77 15.88 -4.88 -22.63
N TYR A 78 15.63 -3.57 -22.49
CA TYR A 78 14.36 -3.04 -22.00
C TYR A 78 13.96 -1.79 -22.77
N TYR A 79 12.69 -1.76 -23.20
CA TYR A 79 12.08 -0.59 -23.84
C TYR A 79 10.76 -0.20 -23.17
N TRP A 80 10.65 1.06 -22.75
CA TRP A 80 9.38 1.61 -22.26
C TRP A 80 8.28 1.58 -23.32
N ILE A 81 7.07 1.22 -22.88
CA ILE A 81 5.81 1.45 -23.61
C ILE A 81 4.89 2.35 -22.78
N GLY A 82 3.83 2.84 -23.41
CA GLY A 82 2.95 3.87 -22.89
C GLY A 82 1.91 3.33 -21.92
N ALA A 83 2.29 2.53 -20.93
CA ALA A 83 1.39 2.02 -19.90
C ALA A 83 2.04 2.12 -18.51
N SER A 84 1.24 2.55 -17.52
CA SER A 84 1.67 2.72 -16.13
C SER A 84 0.67 2.11 -15.15
N SER A 85 1.15 1.71 -13.97
CA SER A 85 0.28 1.13 -12.94
C SER A 85 -0.55 2.21 -12.22
N SER A 86 -1.75 1.80 -11.83
CA SER A 86 -2.58 2.34 -10.76
C SER A 86 -2.74 1.23 -9.69
N LEU A 87 -3.36 1.51 -8.54
CA LEU A 87 -3.56 0.50 -7.49
C LEU A 87 -4.36 -0.73 -7.93
N THR A 88 -5.31 -0.55 -8.84
CA THR A 88 -6.27 -1.59 -9.21
C THR A 88 -6.20 -2.00 -10.68
N ASN A 89 -5.50 -1.26 -11.53
CA ASN A 89 -5.40 -1.55 -12.96
C ASN A 89 -4.18 -0.92 -13.61
N TRP A 90 -3.85 -1.40 -14.81
CA TRP A 90 -2.91 -0.75 -15.71
C TRP A 90 -3.64 0.26 -16.59
N ARG A 91 -3.00 1.39 -16.88
CA ARG A 91 -3.57 2.45 -17.74
C ARG A 91 -2.61 2.84 -18.84
N TRP A 92 -3.16 3.03 -20.04
CA TRP A 92 -2.44 3.59 -21.17
C TRP A 92 -2.11 5.06 -20.94
N ALA A 93 -1.14 5.57 -21.68
CA ALA A 93 -0.68 6.96 -21.63
C ALA A 93 -1.67 7.95 -22.26
N ASP A 94 -2.92 7.56 -22.53
CA ASP A 94 -4.07 8.43 -22.79
C ASP A 94 -5.11 8.40 -21.63
N GLY A 95 -4.87 7.60 -20.59
CA GLY A 95 -5.71 7.43 -19.42
C GLY A 95 -6.74 6.29 -19.50
N SER A 96 -6.89 5.66 -20.67
CA SER A 96 -7.75 4.47 -20.83
C SER A 96 -7.18 3.26 -20.07
N VAL A 97 -8.08 2.39 -19.60
CA VAL A 97 -7.69 1.16 -18.88
C VAL A 97 -7.11 0.16 -19.88
N VAL A 98 -6.03 -0.52 -19.51
CA VAL A 98 -5.48 -1.63 -20.29
C VAL A 98 -6.41 -2.82 -20.12
N ASP A 99 -6.89 -3.36 -21.23
CA ASP A 99 -7.65 -4.61 -21.23
C ASP A 99 -6.70 -5.77 -20.93
N GLU A 100 -7.01 -6.54 -19.88
CA GLU A 100 -6.18 -7.69 -19.47
C GLU A 100 -6.21 -8.81 -20.52
N ASP A 101 -7.31 -8.94 -21.28
CA ASP A 101 -7.42 -9.95 -22.35
C ASP A 101 -6.53 -9.60 -23.55
N GLU A 102 -6.20 -8.31 -23.73
CA GLU A 102 -5.31 -7.84 -24.79
C GLU A 102 -3.84 -7.69 -24.33
N ALA A 103 -3.58 -7.81 -23.02
CA ALA A 103 -2.27 -7.59 -22.44
C ALA A 103 -1.30 -8.75 -22.74
N ASP A 104 -0.02 -8.42 -22.99
CA ASP A 104 1.00 -9.38 -23.42
C ASP A 104 2.02 -9.68 -22.32
N TRP A 105 1.52 -10.00 -21.13
CA TRP A 105 2.34 -10.25 -19.94
C TRP A 105 3.26 -11.46 -20.08
N SER A 106 4.50 -11.33 -19.58
CA SER A 106 5.46 -12.44 -19.56
C SER A 106 5.07 -13.57 -18.62
N THR A 107 4.40 -13.24 -17.51
CA THR A 107 3.98 -14.17 -16.46
C THR A 107 2.63 -13.74 -15.94
N THR A 108 1.83 -14.68 -15.45
CA THR A 108 0.54 -14.41 -14.82
C THR A 108 0.74 -13.52 -13.59
N ALA A 109 0.39 -12.24 -13.71
CA ALA A 109 0.24 -11.25 -12.64
C ALA A 109 1.37 -11.20 -11.59
N ILE A 110 2.39 -10.36 -11.84
CA ILE A 110 3.14 -9.77 -10.72
C ILE A 110 2.21 -8.70 -10.14
N LEU A 111 1.70 -8.92 -8.92
CA LEU A 111 0.95 -7.91 -8.17
C LEU A 111 1.74 -6.58 -8.21
N PRO A 112 1.10 -5.43 -8.49
CA PRO A 112 1.79 -4.15 -8.45
C PRO A 112 2.52 -4.00 -7.12
N SER A 113 3.81 -3.69 -7.17
CA SER A 113 4.55 -3.40 -5.94
C SER A 113 4.04 -2.09 -5.32
N ASN A 114 4.49 -1.75 -4.10
CA ASN A 114 4.23 -0.44 -3.49
C ASN A 114 4.93 0.73 -4.22
N HIS A 115 5.39 0.54 -5.46
CA HIS A 115 6.11 1.52 -6.25
C HIS A 115 5.31 1.94 -7.47
N ALA A 116 5.46 3.19 -7.90
CA ALA A 116 4.94 3.64 -9.18
C ALA A 116 5.67 2.90 -10.31
N GLU A 117 4.94 2.06 -11.03
CA GLU A 117 5.47 1.19 -12.09
C GLU A 117 4.96 1.61 -13.46
N ALA A 118 5.72 1.22 -14.48
CA ALA A 118 5.36 1.29 -15.88
C ALA A 118 5.79 0.02 -16.60
N ILE A 119 5.24 -0.18 -17.79
CA ILE A 119 5.48 -1.41 -18.55
C ILE A 119 6.69 -1.21 -19.47
N VAL A 120 7.58 -2.21 -19.47
CA VAL A 120 8.61 -2.37 -20.50
C VAL A 120 8.36 -3.63 -21.32
N LEU A 121 8.78 -3.59 -22.59
CA LEU A 121 9.10 -4.79 -23.36
C LEU A 121 10.49 -5.27 -22.94
N ALA A 122 10.61 -6.52 -22.54
CA ALA A 122 11.86 -7.07 -22.04
C ALA A 122 12.38 -8.22 -22.89
N ARG A 123 13.64 -8.11 -23.35
CA ARG A 123 14.30 -9.11 -24.21
C ARG A 123 14.38 -10.48 -23.55
N VAL A 124 14.65 -10.51 -22.24
CA VAL A 124 14.80 -11.74 -21.44
C VAL A 124 13.55 -12.62 -21.41
N VAL A 125 12.40 -12.08 -21.82
CA VAL A 125 11.10 -12.75 -21.83
C VAL A 125 10.43 -12.64 -23.20
N ASP A 126 11.25 -12.66 -24.26
CA ASP A 126 10.78 -12.60 -25.66
C ASP A 126 9.91 -11.35 -25.93
N TRP A 127 10.37 -10.20 -25.42
CA TRP A 127 9.70 -8.91 -25.59
C TRP A 127 8.23 -8.93 -25.11
N ARG A 128 7.93 -9.73 -24.09
CA ARG A 128 6.69 -9.64 -23.32
C ARG A 128 6.75 -8.53 -22.29
N TRP A 129 5.57 -8.15 -21.81
CA TRP A 129 5.39 -7.04 -20.88
C TRP A 129 5.82 -7.48 -19.48
N ILE A 130 6.63 -6.64 -18.84
CA ILE A 130 6.95 -6.75 -17.42
C ILE A 130 6.83 -5.37 -16.74
N PRO A 131 6.42 -5.33 -15.47
CA PRO A 131 6.46 -4.10 -14.69
C PRO A 131 7.91 -3.67 -14.40
N SER A 132 8.16 -2.37 -14.39
CA SER A 132 9.42 -1.76 -13.99
C SER A 132 9.15 -0.43 -13.28
N VAL A 133 9.94 -0.09 -12.26
CA VAL A 133 9.81 1.18 -11.53
C VAL A 133 10.01 2.36 -12.50
N GLN A 134 9.08 3.33 -12.50
CA GLN A 134 9.07 4.43 -13.49
C GLN A 134 10.35 5.27 -13.53
N LYS A 135 11.11 5.32 -12.43
CA LYS A 135 12.34 6.11 -12.29
C LYS A 135 13.59 5.43 -12.89
N VAL A 136 13.50 4.18 -13.30
CA VAL A 136 14.61 3.45 -13.94
C VAL A 136 14.86 4.00 -15.34
N TRP A 137 16.13 4.04 -15.74
CA TRP A 137 16.53 4.53 -17.05
C TRP A 137 16.55 3.38 -18.06
N ASN A 138 15.49 3.27 -18.86
CA ASN A 138 15.41 2.31 -19.96
C ASN A 138 15.45 3.03 -21.31
N SER A 139 15.75 2.26 -22.37
CA SER A 139 15.45 2.71 -23.73
C SER A 139 13.94 2.80 -23.91
N PHE A 140 13.47 3.41 -24.98
CA PHE A 140 12.04 3.62 -25.18
C PHE A 140 11.65 3.45 -26.63
N LEU A 141 10.41 2.99 -26.84
CA LEU A 141 9.80 2.97 -28.17
C LEU A 141 8.96 4.22 -28.36
N CYS A 142 8.81 4.66 -29.61
CA CYS A 142 7.81 5.64 -29.99
C CYS A 142 6.93 5.09 -31.11
N GLN A 143 5.62 5.35 -31.03
CA GLN A 143 4.65 5.11 -32.09
C GLN A 143 4.08 6.43 -32.62
N SER A 144 3.87 6.54 -33.92
CA SER A 144 3.25 7.72 -34.54
C SER A 144 2.33 7.34 -35.70
N SER A 145 1.22 8.07 -35.82
CA SER A 145 0.31 8.06 -36.96
C SER A 145 0.81 8.92 -38.13
N GLN A 146 1.91 9.67 -37.95
CA GLN A 146 2.42 10.59 -38.97
C GLN A 146 3.15 9.84 -40.08
N PHE A 147 2.37 9.41 -41.08
CA PHE A 147 2.85 9.22 -42.44
C PHE A 147 3.33 10.57 -42.97
N LYS A 148 4.43 10.63 -43.70
CA LYS A 148 4.85 11.86 -44.41
C LYS A 148 3.76 12.30 -45.41
N SER A 149 2.75 13.04 -44.96
CA SER A 149 1.76 13.64 -45.85
C SER A 149 2.37 14.85 -46.52
N LYS A 150 2.45 14.81 -47.86
CA LYS A 150 2.72 15.98 -48.73
C LYS A 150 1.58 17.02 -48.71
N ARG A 151 0.65 16.99 -47.76
CA ARG A 151 -0.35 18.05 -47.51
C ARG A 151 -0.44 18.32 -46.01
N GLY A 152 0.13 19.45 -45.60
CA GLY A 152 0.27 19.88 -44.21
C GLY A 152 -1.06 20.14 -43.50
N LYS A 153 -1.67 19.08 -42.98
CA LYS A 153 -2.68 19.18 -41.92
C LYS A 153 -1.95 19.04 -40.59
N VAL A 154 -1.68 20.16 -39.93
CA VAL A 154 -1.05 20.18 -38.60
C VAL A 154 -2.08 19.69 -37.60
N GLU A 155 -1.86 18.53 -36.99
CA GLU A 155 -2.68 18.07 -35.88
C GLU A 155 -2.53 19.02 -34.68
N PRO A 156 -3.61 19.32 -33.95
CA PRO A 156 -3.54 20.20 -32.79
C PRO A 156 -2.67 19.55 -31.71
N LYS A 157 -1.73 20.33 -31.16
CA LYS A 157 -0.87 19.87 -30.06
C LYS A 157 -1.72 19.45 -28.86
N SER A 158 -1.47 18.27 -28.32
CA SER A 158 -2.09 17.75 -27.10
C SER A 158 -1.01 17.30 -26.13
N CYS A 159 -1.33 17.38 -24.83
CA CYS A 159 -0.53 16.73 -23.81
C CYS A 159 -0.87 15.23 -23.79
N THR A 160 0.05 14.42 -23.31
CA THR A 160 -0.24 13.00 -23.04
C THR A 160 -0.86 12.82 -21.67
N PHE A 161 -1.22 11.61 -21.29
CA PHE A 161 -1.59 11.34 -19.91
C PHE A 161 -0.47 11.79 -18.97
N PRO A 162 -0.79 12.56 -17.93
CA PRO A 162 0.20 13.20 -17.08
C PRO A 162 0.89 12.25 -16.08
N GLY A 163 0.45 10.97 -16.01
CA GLY A 163 0.82 10.00 -14.99
C GLY A 163 0.02 10.17 -13.70
N VAL A 164 0.00 9.14 -12.86
CA VAL A 164 -0.62 9.15 -11.52
C VAL A 164 0.31 8.51 -10.50
N ASP A 165 0.16 8.88 -9.23
CA ASP A 165 0.86 8.25 -8.11
C ASP A 165 0.21 6.92 -7.70
N ALA A 166 0.89 6.11 -6.90
CA ALA A 166 0.48 4.77 -6.47
C ALA A 166 -0.79 4.73 -5.59
N ALA A 167 -1.54 5.81 -5.42
CA ALA A 167 -2.90 5.85 -4.87
C ALA A 167 -3.74 7.02 -5.44
N GLY A 168 -3.34 7.50 -6.62
CA GLY A 168 -3.92 8.66 -7.28
C GLY A 168 -4.89 8.26 -8.39
N ARG A 169 -5.94 9.05 -8.53
CA ARG A 169 -6.88 9.06 -9.65
C ARG A 169 -6.74 10.39 -10.37
N VAL A 170 -7.04 10.39 -11.66
CA VAL A 170 -7.06 11.62 -12.46
C VAL A 170 -8.25 11.60 -13.40
N SER A 171 -8.94 12.72 -13.49
CA SER A 171 -9.98 13.00 -14.47
C SER A 171 -9.58 14.19 -15.34
N PHE A 172 -10.26 14.37 -16.47
CA PHE A 172 -9.92 15.41 -17.42
C PHE A 172 -11.14 16.24 -17.81
N THR A 173 -10.95 17.54 -18.01
CA THR A 173 -12.01 18.41 -18.55
C THR A 173 -12.27 18.17 -20.04
N SER A 174 -11.34 17.51 -20.75
CA SER A 174 -11.49 17.11 -22.15
C SER A 174 -10.76 15.79 -22.41
N GLN A 175 -11.38 14.88 -23.17
CA GLN A 175 -10.79 13.57 -23.50
C GLN A 175 -9.62 13.66 -24.50
N ASN A 176 -9.56 14.73 -25.29
CA ASN A 176 -8.54 14.89 -26.34
C ASN A 176 -7.24 15.51 -25.84
N LEU A 177 -7.16 15.84 -24.54
CA LEU A 177 -5.99 16.38 -23.84
C LEU A 177 -5.32 17.56 -24.56
N LEU A 178 -6.10 18.33 -25.32
CA LEU A 178 -5.62 19.49 -26.08
C LEU A 178 -5.04 20.55 -25.13
N ILE A 179 -4.24 21.47 -25.69
CA ILE A 179 -3.79 22.66 -24.95
C ILE A 179 -4.98 23.34 -24.26
N GLY A 180 -4.82 23.64 -22.97
CA GLY A 180 -5.87 24.20 -22.11
C GLY A 180 -6.68 23.17 -21.33
N THR A 181 -6.57 21.87 -21.62
CA THR A 181 -7.21 20.80 -20.83
C THR A 181 -6.66 20.81 -19.41
N TYR A 182 -7.52 20.51 -18.44
CA TYR A 182 -7.15 20.33 -17.03
C TYR A 182 -7.19 18.86 -16.67
N ALA A 183 -6.13 18.39 -16.01
CA ALA A 183 -6.06 17.13 -15.30
C ALA A 183 -6.36 17.40 -13.83
N ILE A 184 -7.39 16.76 -13.29
CA ILE A 184 -7.88 16.94 -11.93
C ILE A 184 -7.61 15.66 -11.15
N TYR A 185 -6.76 15.75 -10.14
CA TYR A 185 -6.29 14.64 -9.33
C TYR A 185 -7.11 14.50 -8.06
N SER A 186 -7.35 13.25 -7.68
CA SER A 186 -7.92 12.86 -6.41
C SER A 186 -7.18 11.64 -5.87
N CYS A 187 -7.27 11.38 -4.57
CA CYS A 187 -6.70 10.17 -3.98
C CYS A 187 -7.80 9.16 -3.67
N GLU A 188 -7.42 7.90 -3.55
CA GLU A 188 -8.29 6.87 -3.00
C GLU A 188 -8.63 7.13 -1.53
N ASN A 189 -9.69 6.48 -1.04
CA ASN A 189 -10.06 6.56 0.37
C ASN A 189 -8.91 6.12 1.28
N GLY A 190 -8.75 6.78 2.43
CA GLY A 190 -7.61 6.55 3.32
C GLY A 190 -6.32 7.25 2.90
N TYR A 191 -6.33 7.95 1.75
CA TYR A 191 -5.21 8.77 1.29
C TYR A 191 -5.61 10.25 1.22
N GLU A 192 -4.60 11.11 1.32
CA GLU A 192 -4.70 12.55 1.20
C GLU A 192 -3.75 13.06 0.11
N LEU A 193 -4.21 14.07 -0.63
CA LEU A 193 -3.47 14.64 -1.74
C LEU A 193 -2.41 15.62 -1.20
N ASP A 194 -1.16 15.34 -1.50
CA ASP A 194 0.00 16.20 -1.25
C ASP A 194 0.46 16.85 -2.56
N GLY A 195 0.03 18.10 -2.76
CA GLY A 195 0.32 18.91 -3.95
C GLY A 195 -0.92 19.59 -4.53
N LEU A 196 -0.77 20.16 -5.73
CA LEU A 196 -1.88 20.79 -6.44
C LEU A 196 -2.76 19.72 -7.10
N ALA A 197 -4.08 19.82 -6.88
CA ALA A 197 -5.07 18.93 -7.48
C ALA A 197 -5.22 19.13 -8.99
N GLU A 198 -4.79 20.27 -9.53
CA GLU A 198 -5.01 20.60 -10.93
C GLU A 198 -3.70 20.83 -11.68
N ARG A 199 -3.61 20.26 -12.87
CA ARG A 199 -2.54 20.52 -13.83
C ARG A 199 -3.15 20.90 -15.16
N ARG A 200 -2.58 21.89 -15.83
CA ARG A 200 -3.06 22.38 -17.12
C ARG A 200 -2.12 21.95 -18.23
N CYS A 201 -2.69 21.52 -19.35
CA CYS A 201 -1.92 21.32 -20.57
C CYS A 201 -1.52 22.68 -21.15
N GLU A 202 -0.24 23.03 -21.07
CA GLU A 202 0.29 24.33 -21.49
C GLU A 202 0.63 24.36 -22.99
N GLY A 203 0.85 25.55 -23.56
CA GLY A 203 1.13 25.71 -25.00
C GLY A 203 2.38 24.97 -25.51
N SER A 204 3.24 24.52 -24.59
CA SER A 204 4.38 23.63 -24.83
C SER A 204 3.99 22.15 -25.04
N ALA A 205 2.71 21.80 -24.93
CA ALA A 205 2.21 20.42 -24.82
C ALA A 205 2.77 19.67 -23.60
N LEU A 206 3.07 20.41 -22.53
CA LEU A 206 3.48 19.88 -21.24
C LEU A 206 2.43 20.23 -20.18
N TRP A 207 2.27 19.33 -19.21
CA TRP A 207 1.45 19.63 -18.03
C TRP A 207 2.20 20.57 -17.10
N SER A 208 1.49 21.58 -16.62
CA SER A 208 1.99 22.45 -15.56
C SER A 208 2.33 21.64 -14.30
N GLY A 209 3.35 22.10 -13.56
CA GLY A 209 3.73 21.51 -12.28
C GLY A 209 4.13 20.03 -12.33
N THR A 210 3.97 19.36 -11.20
CA THR A 210 4.35 17.94 -11.00
C THR A 210 3.14 17.11 -10.60
N ILE A 211 3.21 15.79 -10.76
CA ILE A 211 2.16 14.88 -10.29
C ILE A 211 2.06 15.01 -8.76
N PRO A 212 0.88 15.32 -8.19
CA PRO A 212 0.68 15.33 -6.75
C PRO A 212 0.78 13.90 -6.20
N LYS A 213 1.24 13.78 -4.96
CA LYS A 213 1.38 12.47 -4.29
C LYS A 213 0.15 12.16 -3.47
N CYS A 214 -0.19 10.89 -3.33
CA CYS A 214 -1.21 10.43 -2.41
C CYS A 214 -0.55 9.79 -1.20
N ARG A 215 -0.62 10.47 -0.06
CA ARG A 215 -0.05 9.99 1.20
C ARG A 215 -1.13 9.32 2.02
N LYS A 216 -0.79 8.28 2.76
CA LYS A 216 -1.72 7.68 3.71
C LYS A 216 -2.14 8.73 4.74
N ARG A 217 -3.44 8.81 5.04
CA ARG A 217 -3.94 9.62 6.15
C ARG A 217 -3.36 9.09 7.45
N LYS A 218 -3.05 10.01 8.35
CA LYS A 218 -2.58 9.67 9.70
C LYS A 218 -3.76 9.71 10.65
N CYS A 219 -3.96 8.63 11.39
CA CYS A 219 -4.84 8.65 12.53
C CYS A 219 -4.27 9.55 13.64
N GLY A 220 -5.19 10.07 14.45
CA GLY A 220 -4.88 10.97 15.56
C GLY A 220 -3.74 10.43 16.44
N HIS A 221 -3.00 11.38 17.03
CA HIS A 221 -1.87 11.06 17.91
C HIS A 221 -2.33 10.12 19.02
N VAL A 222 -1.56 9.05 19.21
CA VAL A 222 -1.81 8.06 20.26
C VAL A 222 -1.31 8.68 21.57
N GLU A 223 -2.16 9.47 22.22
CA GLU A 223 -1.84 10.05 23.53
C GLU A 223 -1.61 8.96 24.59
N GLU A 224 -0.91 9.33 25.66
CA GLU A 224 -0.75 8.48 26.84
C GLU A 224 -2.14 8.02 27.32
N TRP A 225 -2.33 6.71 27.37
CA TRP A 225 -3.61 6.14 27.76
C TRP A 225 -3.85 6.37 29.26
N ASN A 226 -4.67 7.38 29.57
CA ASN A 226 -4.96 7.88 30.92
C ASN A 226 -5.41 6.81 31.95
N SER A 227 -5.75 5.60 31.52
CA SER A 227 -6.06 4.46 32.40
C SER A 227 -4.84 3.69 32.91
N GLY A 228 -3.62 4.18 32.66
CA GLY A 228 -2.37 3.63 33.19
C GLY A 228 -1.80 2.45 32.40
N GLY A 229 -2.41 2.07 31.27
CA GLY A 229 -1.88 1.03 30.38
C GLY A 229 -0.94 1.58 29.31
N LYS A 230 -0.39 0.67 28.48
CA LYS A 230 0.52 1.00 27.38
C LYS A 230 -0.17 0.74 26.05
N ILE A 231 0.18 1.54 25.04
CA ILE A 231 -0.24 1.32 23.66
C ILE A 231 0.98 0.91 22.84
N HIS A 232 0.85 -0.20 22.10
CA HIS A 232 1.87 -0.70 21.19
C HIS A 232 1.44 -0.45 19.74
N LEU A 233 2.31 0.19 18.96
CA LEU A 233 2.12 0.33 17.52
C LEU A 233 2.49 -1.00 16.84
N VAL A 234 1.51 -1.77 16.40
CA VAL A 234 1.73 -3.11 15.83
C VAL A 234 2.60 -3.02 14.57
N ASN A 235 2.33 -2.03 13.72
CA ASN A 235 3.07 -1.78 12.48
C ASN A 235 4.14 -0.69 12.62
N GLY A 236 4.37 -0.14 13.83
CA GLY A 236 5.26 1.02 14.03
C GLY A 236 4.78 2.33 13.39
N SER A 237 3.51 2.42 12.97
CA SER A 237 2.92 3.57 12.29
C SER A 237 1.51 3.86 12.80
N THR A 238 1.03 5.09 12.55
CA THR A 238 -0.36 5.52 12.81
C THR A 238 -1.11 5.84 11.51
N GLU A 239 -0.56 5.44 10.38
CA GLU A 239 -1.14 5.68 9.06
C GLU A 239 -2.27 4.71 8.75
N PHE A 240 -3.11 5.05 7.77
CA PHE A 240 -4.20 4.22 7.27
C PHE A 240 -3.80 2.74 7.13
N ASP A 241 -4.67 1.87 7.66
CA ASP A 241 -4.52 0.41 7.75
C ASP A 241 -3.51 -0.10 8.81
N SER A 242 -2.87 0.80 9.57
CA SER A 242 -2.05 0.39 10.74
C SER A 242 -2.93 0.00 11.94
N GLU A 243 -2.40 -0.88 12.79
CA GLU A 243 -3.06 -1.30 14.03
C GLU A 243 -2.29 -0.87 15.29
N ILE A 244 -3.05 -0.62 16.36
CA ILE A 244 -2.54 -0.40 17.71
C ILE A 244 -3.13 -1.41 18.68
N GLU A 245 -2.35 -1.77 19.68
CA GLU A 245 -2.70 -2.75 20.72
C GLU A 245 -2.62 -2.14 22.11
N TYR A 246 -3.63 -2.39 22.93
CA TYR A 246 -3.76 -1.86 24.29
C TYR A 246 -3.42 -2.93 25.31
N VAL A 247 -2.44 -2.64 26.18
CA VAL A 247 -1.96 -3.57 27.20
C VAL A 247 -2.11 -2.96 28.58
N CYS A 248 -2.86 -3.64 29.44
CA CYS A 248 -3.04 -3.21 30.83
C CYS A 248 -1.83 -3.56 31.72
N PRO A 249 -1.61 -2.81 32.81
CA PRO A 249 -0.64 -3.16 33.83
C PRO A 249 -0.97 -4.50 34.48
N ASN A 250 0.04 -5.10 35.12
CA ASN A 250 -0.19 -6.30 35.93
C ASN A 250 -1.21 -6.02 37.05
N GLY A 251 -2.12 -6.97 37.30
CA GLY A 251 -3.21 -6.81 38.26
C GLY A 251 -4.39 -5.95 37.76
N TRP A 252 -4.41 -5.62 36.47
CA TRP A 252 -5.51 -4.92 35.81
C TRP A 252 -5.99 -5.73 34.61
N LYS A 253 -7.30 -5.68 34.35
CA LYS A 253 -7.94 -6.31 33.20
C LYS A 253 -8.36 -5.26 32.17
N LEU A 254 -8.17 -5.60 30.90
CA LEU A 254 -8.64 -4.81 29.77
C LEU A 254 -10.16 -4.93 29.62
N ILE A 255 -10.86 -3.80 29.53
CA ILE A 255 -12.29 -3.75 29.24
C ILE A 255 -12.48 -3.02 27.91
N GLY A 256 -12.95 -3.76 26.90
CA GLY A 256 -13.12 -3.27 25.52
C GLY A 256 -12.33 -4.08 24.50
N VAL A 257 -12.08 -3.49 23.34
CA VAL A 257 -11.30 -4.12 22.27
C VAL A 257 -9.79 -3.97 22.52
N GLU A 258 -9.04 -5.05 22.33
CA GLU A 258 -7.58 -5.07 22.49
C GLU A 258 -6.86 -4.33 21.38
N ARG A 259 -7.39 -4.39 20.15
CA ARG A 259 -6.79 -3.75 18.99
C ARG A 259 -7.75 -2.80 18.30
N ARG A 260 -7.18 -1.71 17.78
CA ARG A 260 -7.90 -0.73 16.95
C ARG A 260 -7.10 -0.49 15.67
N ARG A 261 -7.82 -0.29 14.56
CA ARG A 261 -7.24 -0.05 13.24
C ARG A 261 -7.45 1.40 12.81
N CYS A 262 -6.48 1.97 12.11
CA CYS A 262 -6.61 3.28 11.49
C CYS A 262 -7.50 3.21 10.23
N GLN A 263 -8.63 3.92 10.25
CA GLN A 263 -9.66 3.88 9.21
C GLN A 263 -9.43 4.92 8.11
N GLU A 264 -10.21 4.82 7.04
CA GLU A 264 -10.07 5.65 5.84
C GLU A 264 -10.32 7.15 6.07
N ASP A 265 -11.03 7.50 7.14
CA ASP A 265 -11.34 8.87 7.55
C ASP A 265 -10.24 9.49 8.45
N GLY A 266 -9.19 8.73 8.78
CA GLY A 266 -8.15 9.16 9.70
C GLY A 266 -8.55 9.03 11.18
N SER A 267 -9.56 8.21 11.51
CA SER A 267 -9.92 7.88 12.89
C SER A 267 -9.53 6.45 13.26
N TRP A 268 -9.29 6.22 14.56
CA TRP A 268 -9.08 4.87 15.09
C TRP A 268 -10.43 4.16 15.27
N SER A 269 -10.55 2.93 14.81
CA SER A 269 -11.79 2.14 14.87
C SER A 269 -12.35 2.02 16.28
N GLY A 270 -13.65 2.27 16.45
CA GLY A 270 -14.34 2.12 17.74
C GLY A 270 -13.82 3.08 18.82
N SER A 271 -14.08 2.77 20.09
CA SER A 271 -13.59 3.54 21.24
C SER A 271 -12.35 2.91 21.86
N ALA A 272 -11.51 3.73 22.50
CA ALA A 272 -10.39 3.22 23.29
C ALA A 272 -10.92 2.35 24.45
N PRO A 273 -10.31 1.18 24.72
CA PRO A 273 -10.63 0.40 25.91
C PRO A 273 -10.18 1.15 27.19
N PHE A 274 -10.49 0.61 28.35
CA PHE A 274 -9.93 1.08 29.63
C PHE A 274 -9.45 -0.10 30.49
N CYS A 275 -8.48 0.15 31.37
CA CYS A 275 -8.04 -0.82 32.35
C CYS A 275 -8.89 -0.72 33.62
N LYS A 276 -9.34 -1.86 34.12
CA LYS A 276 -10.00 -1.97 35.43
C LYS A 276 -9.17 -2.83 36.36
N VAL A 277 -8.94 -2.37 37.58
CA VAL A 277 -8.22 -3.16 38.59
C VAL A 277 -8.92 -4.51 38.78
N VAL A 278 -8.12 -5.57 38.92
CA VAL A 278 -8.63 -6.92 39.22
C VAL A 278 -9.23 -6.91 40.62
N ASP A 279 -10.34 -7.61 40.78
CA ASP A 279 -11.07 -7.75 42.03
C ASP A 279 -11.24 -9.25 42.30
N CYS A 280 -10.70 -9.72 43.43
CA CYS A 280 -10.80 -11.11 43.87
C CYS A 280 -12.16 -11.43 44.50
N GLY A 281 -13.01 -10.41 44.71
CA GLY A 281 -14.25 -10.53 45.47
C GLY A 281 -14.00 -10.75 46.96
N ALA A 282 -15.08 -10.97 47.71
CA ALA A 282 -14.99 -11.20 49.14
C ALA A 282 -14.11 -12.44 49.43
N PRO A 283 -13.14 -12.34 50.36
CA PRO A 283 -12.29 -13.47 50.71
C PRO A 283 -13.14 -14.62 51.29
N PRO A 284 -12.86 -15.89 50.94
CA PRO A 284 -13.64 -17.02 51.40
C PRO A 284 -13.69 -17.10 52.93
N THR A 285 -14.86 -17.42 53.49
CA THR A 285 -14.98 -17.65 54.94
C THR A 285 -14.42 -19.03 55.30
N ILE A 286 -13.91 -19.17 56.53
CA ILE A 286 -13.36 -20.42 57.05
C ILE A 286 -14.16 -20.89 58.27
N SER A 287 -14.36 -22.19 58.40
CA SER A 287 -15.03 -22.77 59.57
C SER A 287 -14.21 -22.51 60.84
N ASN A 288 -14.88 -22.17 61.95
CA ASN A 288 -14.25 -21.86 63.24
C ASN A 288 -13.19 -20.75 63.19
N GLY A 289 -13.33 -19.81 62.25
CA GLY A 289 -12.48 -18.64 62.13
C GLY A 289 -13.22 -17.39 61.68
N ARG A 290 -12.46 -16.31 61.54
CA ARG A 290 -12.91 -14.98 61.12
C ARG A 290 -11.97 -14.47 60.04
N VAL A 291 -12.51 -13.71 59.10
CA VAL A 291 -11.74 -13.00 58.06
C VAL A 291 -12.07 -11.53 58.10
N PHE A 292 -11.06 -10.68 57.98
CA PHE A 292 -11.22 -9.23 57.89
C PHE A 292 -10.46 -8.70 56.68
N THR A 293 -11.14 -7.91 55.84
CA THR A 293 -10.53 -7.15 54.75
C THR A 293 -11.23 -5.81 54.56
N LEU A 294 -10.48 -4.79 54.12
CA LEU A 294 -11.00 -3.47 53.80
C LEU A 294 -11.37 -3.33 52.31
N MET A 295 -10.66 -4.03 51.43
CA MET A 295 -10.82 -3.99 49.98
C MET A 295 -10.59 -5.39 49.40
N THR A 296 -11.04 -5.60 48.17
CA THR A 296 -10.95 -6.90 47.48
C THR A 296 -10.17 -6.82 46.17
N THR A 297 -9.61 -5.65 45.86
CA THR A 297 -8.87 -5.38 44.63
C THR A 297 -7.42 -5.85 44.71
N PHE A 298 -6.76 -5.99 43.56
CA PHE A 298 -5.37 -6.44 43.43
C PHE A 298 -4.44 -5.76 44.45
N GLY A 299 -3.65 -6.59 45.16
CA GLY A 299 -2.73 -6.15 46.20
C GLY A 299 -3.37 -5.94 47.58
N SER A 300 -4.71 -5.95 47.70
CA SER A 300 -5.39 -5.90 49.00
C SER A 300 -5.12 -7.15 49.81
N GLN A 301 -5.12 -7.02 51.14
CA GLN A 301 -4.83 -8.11 52.07
C GLN A 301 -6.04 -8.46 52.93
N ALA A 302 -6.28 -9.75 53.11
CA ALA A 302 -7.29 -10.29 54.04
C ALA A 302 -6.59 -11.04 55.17
N ASN A 303 -6.97 -10.72 56.41
CA ASN A 303 -6.40 -11.31 57.62
C ASN A 303 -7.35 -12.33 58.25
N TYR A 304 -6.85 -13.54 58.47
CA TYR A 304 -7.57 -14.68 59.03
C TYR A 304 -7.15 -14.98 60.46
N SER A 305 -8.14 -15.25 61.30
CA SER A 305 -7.95 -15.66 62.70
C SER A 305 -8.87 -16.81 63.05
N CYS A 306 -8.48 -17.67 63.99
CA CYS A 306 -9.33 -18.75 64.50
C CYS A 306 -10.06 -18.32 65.77
N LEU A 307 -11.24 -18.90 65.98
CA LEU A 307 -11.98 -18.76 67.23
C LEU A 307 -11.23 -19.47 68.38
N ASP A 308 -11.59 -19.12 69.61
CA ASP A 308 -11.03 -19.75 70.81
C ASP A 308 -11.20 -21.27 70.78
N GLY A 309 -10.16 -21.99 71.19
CA GLY A 309 -10.12 -23.45 71.10
C GLY A 309 -9.64 -23.99 69.75
N TYR A 310 -9.35 -23.15 68.76
CA TYR A 310 -8.83 -23.56 67.45
C TYR A 310 -7.44 -22.96 67.16
N ARG A 311 -6.68 -23.60 66.26
CA ARG A 311 -5.36 -23.18 65.77
C ARG A 311 -5.41 -23.00 64.25
N LEU A 312 -4.86 -21.90 63.77
CA LEU A 312 -4.72 -21.60 62.34
C LEU A 312 -3.59 -22.45 61.73
N ILE A 313 -3.87 -23.09 60.60
CA ILE A 313 -2.92 -23.82 59.77
C ILE A 313 -2.93 -23.18 58.37
N GLY A 314 -1.77 -22.66 57.93
CA GLY A 314 -1.64 -21.89 56.69
C GLY A 314 -1.12 -20.47 56.95
N HIS A 315 -1.29 -19.58 55.97
CA HIS A 315 -0.92 -18.16 56.10
C HIS A 315 -2.08 -17.39 56.74
N ASP A 316 -1.78 -16.59 57.76
CA ASP A 316 -2.74 -15.69 58.42
C ASP A 316 -3.12 -14.50 57.54
N ILE A 317 -2.27 -14.11 56.60
CA ILE A 317 -2.53 -13.07 55.61
C ILE A 317 -2.51 -13.65 54.21
N VAL A 318 -3.57 -13.39 53.45
CA VAL A 318 -3.63 -13.65 52.00
C VAL A 318 -3.83 -12.34 51.24
N THR A 319 -3.32 -12.27 50.02
CA THR A 319 -3.31 -11.09 49.15
C THR A 319 -4.10 -11.36 47.88
N CYS A 320 -4.85 -10.37 47.39
CA CYS A 320 -5.54 -10.50 46.11
C CYS A 320 -4.51 -10.49 44.96
N GLY A 321 -4.34 -11.65 44.30
CA GLY A 321 -3.41 -11.85 43.20
C GLY A 321 -3.91 -11.31 41.87
N ALA A 322 -3.00 -11.20 40.88
CA ALA A 322 -3.31 -10.61 39.57
C ALA A 322 -4.33 -11.42 38.75
N LYS A 323 -4.54 -12.69 39.09
CA LYS A 323 -5.52 -13.58 38.45
C LYS A 323 -6.93 -13.47 39.07
N GLY A 324 -7.13 -12.59 40.06
CA GLY A 324 -8.40 -12.47 40.76
C GLY A 324 -8.62 -13.58 41.78
N ILE A 325 -7.53 -14.13 42.31
CA ILE A 325 -7.55 -15.22 43.30
C ILE A 325 -6.80 -14.73 44.54
N TRP A 326 -7.34 -15.02 45.72
CA TRP A 326 -6.66 -14.79 46.99
C TRP A 326 -5.52 -15.79 47.17
N GLU A 327 -4.30 -15.27 47.33
CA GLU A 327 -3.06 -16.04 47.36
C GLU A 327 -2.16 -15.60 48.53
N PRO A 328 -1.43 -16.51 49.20
CA PRO A 328 -1.42 -17.96 48.99
C PRO A 328 -2.74 -18.63 49.44
N ALA A 329 -2.82 -19.96 49.37
CA ALA A 329 -4.03 -20.71 49.66
C ALA A 329 -4.63 -20.37 51.04
N ILE A 330 -5.97 -20.32 51.08
CA ILE A 330 -6.75 -19.96 52.26
C ILE A 330 -6.44 -20.89 53.45
N PRO A 331 -6.20 -20.36 54.66
CA PRO A 331 -5.87 -21.15 55.85
C PRO A 331 -7.08 -21.92 56.40
N VAL A 332 -6.83 -22.88 57.30
CA VAL A 332 -7.86 -23.69 57.96
C VAL A 332 -7.69 -23.66 59.48
N CYS A 333 -8.80 -23.64 60.23
CA CYS A 333 -8.80 -23.72 61.68
C CYS A 333 -9.08 -25.14 62.18
N TYR A 334 -8.13 -25.73 62.91
CA TYR A 334 -8.29 -27.04 63.54
C TYR A 334 -8.41 -26.92 65.06
N GLY A 335 -9.26 -27.76 65.66
CA GLY A 335 -9.42 -27.79 67.11
C GLY A 335 -8.09 -28.07 67.80
N LYS A 336 -7.78 -27.28 68.82
CA LYS A 336 -6.68 -27.59 69.75
C LYS A 336 -7.11 -28.87 70.47
N PHE A 337 -6.51 -30.01 70.16
CA PHE A 337 -6.74 -31.23 70.93
C PHE A 337 -6.49 -30.91 72.41
N LEU A 338 -7.56 -30.89 73.21
CA LEU A 338 -7.43 -30.91 74.65
C LEU A 338 -6.76 -32.24 74.97
N GLY A 339 -5.48 -32.17 75.35
CA GLY A 339 -4.74 -33.35 75.79
C GLY A 339 -5.50 -33.98 76.95
N TYR A 340 -6.22 -35.07 76.67
CA TYR A 340 -6.60 -36.00 77.71
C TYR A 340 -5.29 -36.53 78.30
N LYS A 341 -4.95 -36.08 79.51
CA LYS A 341 -4.05 -36.83 80.36
C LYS A 341 -4.72 -38.19 80.56
N ILE A 342 -4.21 -39.22 79.89
CA ILE A 342 -4.43 -40.59 80.33
C ILE A 342 -3.66 -40.69 81.64
N ASN A 343 -4.37 -40.55 82.78
CA ASN A 343 -3.82 -40.97 84.05
C ASN A 343 -3.70 -42.49 83.97
N LEU A 344 -2.46 -42.97 83.81
CA LEU A 344 -2.09 -44.38 83.94
C LEU A 344 -2.32 -44.87 85.37
#